data_AF-A0A7R8VKU4-F1
#
_entry.id   AF-A0A7R8VKU4-F1
#
_cell.length_a   1.000
_cell.length_b   1.000
_cell.length_c   1.000
_cell.angle_alpha   90.00
_cell.angle_beta   90.00
_cell.angle_gamma   90.00
#
_symmetry.space_group_name_H-M   'P 1'
#
loop_
_entity.id
_entity.type
_entity.pdbx_description
1 polymer ?
#
loop_
_entity_poly.entity_id
_entity_poly.type
_entity_poly.pdbx_seq_one_letter_code
_entity_poly.pdbx_strand_id
1 'polypeptide(L)'
;MGKVSEEDTPWSSSMVVTSMFCKDAAISELWSLDAPQITDPGEKKTQKEEEIAQLRRKTERMKKIELAGTLDEVMMEEIREYKETLTCPSCKVKRKDAVLTKCFHVFCWDCLRTRYETRQRKCPKCNAAFGANDYHRLYLST
;
A
#
# COMPACT_ATOMS: atom_id res chain seq x y z
N MET A 1 12.17 6.50 -54.78
CA MET A 1 11.04 6.78 -53.86
C MET A 1 11.09 5.78 -52.72
N GLY A 2 11.49 6.22 -51.52
CA GLY A 2 11.56 5.39 -50.31
C GLY A 2 11.29 6.28 -49.11
N LYS A 3 10.40 5.83 -48.22
CA LYS A 3 9.70 6.61 -47.19
C LYS A 3 10.63 7.09 -46.07
N VAL A 4 10.40 8.32 -45.64
CA VAL A 4 11.03 8.99 -44.49
C VAL A 4 10.41 8.47 -43.19
N SER A 5 11.26 8.20 -42.21
CA SER A 5 10.91 7.87 -40.82
C SER A 5 10.81 9.13 -39.97
N GLU A 6 9.63 9.37 -39.38
CA GLU A 6 9.41 10.08 -38.10
C GLU A 6 10.32 9.46 -37.02
N GLU A 7 10.91 10.12 -36.02
CA GLU A 7 10.84 11.48 -35.49
C GLU A 7 11.88 11.51 -34.35
N ASP A 8 12.96 12.29 -34.49
CA ASP A 8 13.92 12.55 -33.40
C ASP A 8 13.91 14.07 -33.13
N THR A 9 13.33 14.45 -31.99
CA THR A 9 13.32 15.80 -31.38
C THR A 9 14.74 16.33 -31.21
N PRO A 10 15.04 17.67 -31.30
CA PRO A 10 14.57 18.65 -30.30
C PRO A 10 14.42 20.10 -30.80
N TRP A 11 13.21 20.68 -30.74
CA TRP A 11 13.00 22.10 -31.09
C TRP A 11 13.37 23.05 -29.95
N SER A 12 14.64 23.44 -29.96
CA SER A 12 15.05 24.80 -29.66
C SER A 12 14.56 25.72 -30.79
N SER A 13 13.58 26.58 -30.52
CA SER A 13 13.46 27.96 -31.02
C SER A 13 12.01 28.46 -30.93
N SER A 14 11.64 29.00 -29.77
CA SER A 14 10.66 30.09 -29.71
C SER A 14 10.98 30.98 -28.52
N MET A 15 12.16 31.60 -28.60
CA MET A 15 12.46 32.83 -27.87
C MET A 15 12.74 33.89 -28.93
N VAL A 16 11.67 34.58 -29.35
CA VAL A 16 11.61 35.98 -29.82
C VAL A 16 10.10 36.22 -29.98
N VAL A 17 9.43 36.96 -29.10
CA VAL A 17 9.58 38.40 -28.94
C VAL A 17 9.30 38.78 -27.49
N THR A 18 10.34 39.09 -26.74
CA THR A 18 10.19 39.87 -25.51
C THR A 18 10.36 41.33 -25.90
N SER A 19 9.26 42.06 -26.07
CA SER A 19 9.34 43.53 -26.01
C SER A 19 8.09 44.14 -25.36
N MET A 20 8.36 44.70 -24.18
CA MET A 20 7.81 45.99 -23.74
C MET A 20 6.29 46.08 -23.56
N PHE A 21 5.78 45.57 -22.43
CA PHE A 21 4.96 46.32 -21.45
C PHE A 21 4.15 45.34 -20.60
N CYS A 22 4.74 44.89 -19.49
CA CYS A 22 4.06 44.53 -18.23
C CYS A 22 5.17 44.16 -17.24
N LYS A 23 5.84 45.18 -16.71
CA LYS A 23 6.65 45.01 -15.51
C LYS A 23 5.67 44.86 -14.34
N ASP A 24 5.96 43.87 -13.49
CA ASP A 24 5.42 43.67 -12.14
C ASP A 24 4.12 42.85 -12.00
N ALA A 25 3.95 41.76 -12.76
CA ALA A 25 3.13 40.64 -12.28
C ALA A 25 4.06 39.59 -11.65
N ALA A 26 3.91 39.34 -10.34
CA ALA A 26 4.64 38.26 -9.69
C ALA A 26 4.20 36.92 -10.28
N ILE A 27 5.12 35.99 -10.51
CA ILE A 27 4.82 34.62 -11.01
C ILE A 27 3.75 33.93 -10.14
N SER A 28 3.64 34.30 -8.85
CA SER A 28 2.59 33.81 -7.94
C SER A 28 1.18 34.28 -8.28
N GLU A 29 1.04 35.48 -8.86
CA GLU A 29 -0.28 36.02 -9.23
C GLU A 29 -0.80 35.37 -10.52
N LEU A 30 0.11 34.98 -11.43
CA LEU A 30 -0.25 34.29 -12.67
C LEU A 30 -0.84 32.89 -12.40
N TRP A 31 -0.39 32.20 -11.35
CA TRP A 31 -1.00 30.92 -10.92
C TRP A 31 -2.37 31.05 -10.25
N SER A 32 -2.78 32.26 -9.86
CA SER A 32 -4.08 32.48 -9.22
C SER A 32 -5.20 32.79 -10.22
N LEU A 33 -4.86 33.27 -11.42
CA LEU A 33 -5.83 33.69 -12.44
C LEU A 33 -6.04 32.68 -13.59
N ASP A 34 -5.15 31.69 -13.73
CA ASP A 34 -5.28 30.59 -14.72
C ASP A 34 -5.29 29.20 -14.06
N ALA A 35 -5.95 29.05 -12.91
CA ALA A 35 -6.32 27.74 -12.39
C ALA A 35 -7.78 27.46 -12.74
N PRO A 36 -8.10 26.94 -13.94
CA PRO A 36 -9.40 26.32 -14.15
C PRO A 36 -9.52 25.20 -13.10
N GLN A 37 -10.70 25.07 -12.48
CA GLN A 37 -11.06 24.00 -11.54
C GLN A 37 -11.09 22.63 -12.27
N ILE A 38 -9.99 22.26 -12.92
CA ILE A 38 -9.75 20.95 -13.50
C ILE A 38 -9.26 20.08 -12.35
N THR A 39 -10.22 19.63 -11.54
CA THR A 39 -9.99 18.41 -10.77
C THR A 39 -9.64 17.32 -11.78
N ASP A 40 -8.52 16.63 -11.61
CA ASP A 40 -8.12 15.56 -12.53
C ASP A 40 -9.29 14.56 -12.67
N PRO A 41 -9.73 14.19 -13.88
CA PRO A 41 -10.74 13.16 -14.06
C PRO A 41 -10.41 11.85 -13.30
N GLY A 42 -9.12 11.58 -13.08
CA GLY A 42 -8.57 10.53 -12.25
C GLY A 42 -8.85 10.69 -10.75
N GLU A 43 -8.77 11.90 -10.18
CA GLU A 43 -9.08 12.16 -8.76
C GLU A 43 -10.56 11.93 -8.43
N LYS A 44 -11.45 12.34 -9.34
CA LYS A 44 -12.90 12.07 -9.18
C LYS A 44 -13.21 10.59 -9.28
N LYS A 45 -12.45 9.84 -10.07
CA LYS A 45 -12.59 8.39 -10.21
C LYS A 45 -12.07 7.67 -8.96
N THR A 46 -10.89 8.03 -8.45
CA THR A 46 -10.33 7.45 -7.23
C THR A 46 -11.19 7.76 -6.01
N GLN A 47 -11.73 8.98 -5.89
CA GLN A 47 -12.62 9.34 -4.79
C GLN A 47 -13.93 8.54 -4.80
N LYS A 48 -14.54 8.35 -5.98
CA LYS A 48 -15.73 7.50 -6.13
C LYS A 48 -15.43 6.02 -5.87
N GLU A 49 -14.28 5.53 -6.31
CA GLU A 49 -13.83 4.16 -6.05
C GLU A 49 -13.59 3.92 -4.56
N GLU A 50 -13.02 4.91 -3.85
CA GLU A 50 -12.82 4.86 -2.41
C GLU A 50 -14.16 4.93 -1.64
N GLU A 51 -15.08 5.80 -2.05
CA GLU A 51 -16.43 5.88 -1.49
C GLU A 51 -17.20 4.56 -1.70
N ILE A 52 -17.11 3.97 -2.90
CA ILE A 52 -17.67 2.65 -3.20
C ILE A 52 -17.04 1.59 -2.29
N ALA A 53 -15.72 1.61 -2.09
CA ALA A 53 -15.03 0.67 -1.20
C ALA A 53 -15.49 0.83 0.26
N GLN A 54 -15.67 2.07 0.74
CA GLN A 54 -16.17 2.35 2.09
C GLN A 54 -17.62 1.88 2.28
N LEU A 55 -18.50 2.15 1.33
CA LEU A 55 -19.91 1.72 1.37
C LEU A 55 -20.03 0.19 1.29
N ARG A 56 -19.19 -0.48 0.49
CA ARG A 56 -19.12 -1.95 0.45
C ARG A 56 -18.73 -2.54 1.80
N ARG A 57 -17.68 -2.01 2.46
CA ARG A 57 -17.28 -2.44 3.82
C ARG A 57 -18.40 -2.25 4.84
N LYS A 58 -19.10 -1.11 4.81
CA LYS A 58 -20.25 -0.87 5.69
C LYS A 58 -21.38 -1.86 5.45
N THR A 59 -21.70 -2.13 4.18
CA THR A 59 -22.75 -3.08 3.78
C THR A 59 -22.40 -4.50 4.20
N GLU A 60 -21.14 -4.93 4.04
CA GLU A 60 -20.66 -6.24 4.50
C GLU A 60 -20.77 -6.39 6.02
N ARG A 61 -20.44 -5.32 6.77
CA ARG A 61 -20.61 -5.30 8.23
C ARG A 61 -22.08 -5.42 8.63
N MET A 62 -22.96 -4.64 7.99
CA MET A 62 -24.40 -4.70 8.24
C MET A 62 -24.99 -6.08 7.91
N LYS A 63 -24.58 -6.69 6.79
CA LYS A 63 -24.98 -8.05 6.42
C LYS A 63 -24.46 -9.12 7.38
N LYS A 64 -23.24 -8.98 7.89
CA LYS A 64 -22.71 -9.86 8.96
C LYS A 64 -23.55 -9.76 10.23
N ILE A 65 -23.99 -8.55 10.58
CA ILE A 65 -24.85 -8.30 11.74
C ILE A 65 -26.26 -8.90 11.53
N GLU A 66 -26.83 -8.80 10.33
CA GLU A 66 -28.12 -9.43 10.01
C GLU A 66 -28.05 -10.96 9.96
N LEU A 67 -26.91 -11.53 9.56
CA LEU A 67 -26.72 -12.98 9.41
C LEU A 67 -26.34 -13.68 10.72
N ALA A 68 -25.66 -12.99 11.63
CA ALA A 68 -25.33 -13.50 12.95
C ALA A 68 -26.56 -13.42 13.85
N GLY A 69 -26.95 -14.54 14.47
CA GLY A 69 -28.18 -14.64 15.25
C GLY A 69 -28.17 -13.76 16.51
N THR A 70 -27.01 -13.26 16.94
CA THR A 70 -26.84 -12.37 18.09
C THR A 70 -25.65 -11.41 17.93
N LEU A 71 -25.67 -10.28 18.66
CA LEU A 71 -24.55 -9.33 18.73
C LEU A 71 -23.25 -9.98 19.23
N ASP A 72 -23.37 -10.95 20.13
CA ASP A 72 -22.24 -11.70 20.70
C ASP A 72 -21.54 -12.56 19.63
N GLU A 73 -22.27 -13.15 18.69
CA GLU A 73 -21.70 -13.90 17.58
C GLU A 73 -20.86 -13.02 16.64
N VAL A 74 -21.35 -11.81 16.33
CA VAL A 74 -20.60 -10.83 15.52
C VAL A 74 -19.29 -10.45 16.21
N MET A 75 -19.36 -10.12 17.51
CA MET A 75 -18.19 -9.74 18.30
C MET A 75 -17.18 -10.88 18.40
N MET A 76 -17.64 -12.11 18.62
CA MET A 76 -16.76 -13.28 18.67
C MET A 76 -16.07 -13.55 17.34
N GLU A 77 -16.77 -13.35 16.22
CA GLU A 77 -16.18 -13.51 14.89
C GLU A 77 -15.11 -12.44 14.59
N GLU A 78 -15.36 -11.18 14.95
CA GLU A 78 -14.35 -10.12 14.85
C GLU A 78 -13.10 -10.46 15.70
N ILE A 79 -13.29 -10.90 16.95
CA ILE A 79 -12.18 -11.36 17.81
C ILE A 79 -11.42 -12.52 17.16
N ARG A 80 -12.12 -13.46 16.53
CA ARG A 80 -11.52 -14.61 15.84
C ARG A 80 -10.65 -14.16 14.67
N GLU A 81 -11.15 -13.26 13.83
CA GLU A 81 -10.42 -12.69 12.70
C GLU A 81 -9.14 -11.96 13.17
N TYR A 82 -9.25 -11.12 14.20
CA TYR A 82 -8.09 -10.43 14.77
C TYR A 82 -7.06 -11.42 15.35
N LYS A 83 -7.51 -12.44 16.08
CA LYS A 83 -6.61 -13.50 16.59
C LYS A 83 -5.90 -14.24 15.47
N GLU A 84 -6.61 -14.57 14.38
CA GLU A 84 -6.04 -15.25 13.23
C GLU A 84 -4.95 -14.40 12.55
N THR A 85 -5.19 -13.11 12.35
CA THR A 85 -4.19 -12.20 11.76
C THR A 85 -2.93 -12.04 12.62
N LEU A 86 -3.03 -12.16 13.94
CA LEU A 86 -1.91 -12.02 14.88
C LEU A 86 -1.21 -13.36 15.17
N THR A 87 -1.75 -14.47 14.66
CA THR A 87 -1.19 -15.81 14.85
C THR A 87 -0.14 -16.12 13.78
N CYS A 88 0.93 -16.81 14.17
CA CYS A 88 2.00 -17.21 13.28
C CYS A 88 1.45 -18.11 12.17
N PRO A 89 1.67 -17.77 10.88
CA PRO A 89 1.14 -18.56 9.76
C PRO A 89 1.84 -19.91 9.60
N SER A 90 3.02 -20.12 10.19
CA SER A 90 3.78 -21.36 10.07
C SER A 90 3.31 -22.46 11.03
N CYS A 91 2.95 -22.11 12.27
CA CYS A 91 2.48 -23.09 13.26
C CYS A 91 0.99 -22.97 13.56
N LYS A 92 0.36 -21.84 13.24
CA LYS A 92 -1.05 -21.54 13.54
C LYS A 92 -1.44 -21.66 15.02
N VAL A 93 -0.45 -21.60 15.92
CA VAL A 93 -0.63 -21.78 17.37
C VAL A 93 -0.12 -20.56 18.14
N LYS A 94 1.14 -20.17 17.92
CA LYS A 94 1.77 -19.07 18.65
C LYS A 94 1.50 -17.73 17.97
N ARG A 95 1.48 -16.65 18.75
CA ARG A 95 1.44 -15.28 18.22
C ARG A 95 2.71 -14.96 17.45
N LYS A 96 2.59 -14.00 16.55
CA LYS A 96 3.71 -13.38 15.85
C LYS A 96 4.59 -12.63 16.87
N ASP A 97 5.89 -12.91 16.89
CA ASP A 97 6.88 -12.27 17.77
C ASP A 97 8.30 -12.24 17.18
N ALA A 98 8.44 -12.50 15.87
CA ALA A 98 9.72 -12.38 15.17
C ALA A 98 9.56 -11.98 13.69
N VAL A 99 10.49 -11.19 13.16
CA VAL A 99 10.51 -10.70 11.77
C VAL A 99 11.79 -11.13 11.06
N LEU A 100 11.68 -11.45 9.77
CA LEU A 100 12.83 -11.60 8.87
C LEU A 100 13.21 -10.25 8.26
N THR A 101 14.45 -9.80 8.41
CA THR A 101 14.90 -8.47 7.92
C THR A 101 15.02 -8.39 6.40
N LYS A 102 15.21 -9.52 5.72
CA LYS A 102 15.37 -9.56 4.25
C LYS A 102 14.07 -9.43 3.47
N CYS A 103 12.96 -9.91 4.04
CA CYS A 103 11.65 -9.95 3.36
C CYS A 103 10.48 -9.44 4.20
N PHE A 104 10.74 -8.98 5.42
CA PHE A 104 9.78 -8.42 6.37
C PHE A 104 8.57 -9.32 6.69
N HIS A 105 8.66 -10.61 6.41
CA HIS A 105 7.65 -11.57 6.81
C HIS A 105 7.78 -11.92 8.30
N VAL A 106 6.63 -11.96 8.97
CA VAL A 106 6.52 -12.10 10.42
C VAL A 106 6.00 -13.48 10.80
N PHE A 107 6.66 -14.11 11.75
CA PHE A 107 6.36 -15.45 12.29
C PHE A 107 6.53 -15.45 13.81
N CYS A 108 6.43 -16.63 14.45
CA CYS A 108 6.88 -16.78 15.82
C CYS A 108 8.37 -17.09 15.88
N TRP A 109 9.03 -16.65 16.95
CA TRP A 109 10.46 -16.84 17.22
C TRP A 109 10.86 -18.31 17.13
N ASP A 110 10.06 -19.19 17.73
CA ASP A 110 10.36 -20.61 17.76
C ASP A 110 10.35 -21.22 16.35
N CYS A 111 9.41 -20.83 15.48
CA CYS A 111 9.40 -21.33 14.10
C CYS A 111 10.64 -20.89 13.31
N LEU A 112 11.09 -19.64 13.49
CA LEU A 112 12.29 -19.15 12.80
C LEU A 112 13.55 -19.80 13.37
N ARG A 113 13.66 -19.91 14.70
CA ARG A 113 14.77 -20.57 15.39
C ARG A 113 14.89 -22.04 14.98
N THR A 114 13.81 -22.81 15.02
CA THR A 114 13.81 -24.22 14.60
C THR A 114 14.23 -24.39 13.14
N ARG A 115 13.77 -23.51 12.23
CA ARG A 115 14.22 -23.54 10.82
C ARG A 115 15.70 -23.20 10.68
N TYR A 116 16.21 -22.27 11.46
CA TYR A 116 17.62 -21.91 11.46
C TYR A 116 18.50 -23.09 11.94
N GLU A 117 18.11 -23.73 13.05
CA GLU A 117 18.80 -24.89 13.65
C GLU A 117 18.77 -26.12 12.74
N THR A 118 17.63 -26.41 12.10
CA THR A 118 17.46 -27.53 11.15
C THR A 118 18.02 -27.25 9.75
N ARG A 119 18.75 -26.14 9.57
CA ARG A 119 19.32 -25.69 8.28
C ARG A 119 18.31 -25.43 7.16
N GLN A 120 17.01 -25.32 7.49
CA GLN A 120 15.94 -24.91 6.57
C GLN A 120 15.82 -23.39 6.50
N ARG A 121 16.94 -22.72 6.19
CA ARG A 121 17.15 -21.26 6.27
C ARG A 121 16.48 -20.47 5.14
N LYS A 122 15.21 -20.77 4.86
CA LYS A 122 14.36 -20.11 3.86
C LYS A 122 13.06 -19.65 4.50
N CYS A 123 12.62 -18.45 4.14
CA CYS A 123 11.36 -17.86 4.60
C CYS A 123 10.19 -18.80 4.28
N PRO A 124 9.33 -19.16 5.25
CA PRO A 124 8.16 -20.00 5.01
C PRO A 124 7.16 -19.45 4.00
N LYS A 125 7.16 -18.14 3.74
CA LYS A 125 6.18 -17.46 2.88
C LYS A 125 6.69 -17.16 1.48
N CYS A 126 7.93 -16.70 1.33
CA CYS A 126 8.49 -16.31 0.02
C CYS A 126 9.78 -17.04 -0.35
N ASN A 127 10.21 -18.03 0.43
CA ASN A 127 11.44 -18.81 0.20
C ASN A 127 12.76 -18.02 0.16
N ALA A 128 12.76 -16.72 0.44
CA ALA A 128 13.97 -15.92 0.59
C ALA A 128 14.92 -16.53 1.64
N ALA A 129 16.21 -16.63 1.32
CA ALA A 129 17.22 -17.14 2.25
C ALA A 129 17.45 -16.14 3.39
N PHE A 130 17.76 -16.64 4.60
CA PHE A 130 18.08 -15.80 5.75
C PHE A 130 19.18 -16.41 6.63
N GLY A 131 20.06 -15.57 7.19
CA GLY A 131 21.18 -15.94 8.05
C GLY A 131 20.91 -15.74 9.55
N ALA A 132 21.97 -15.82 10.36
CA ALA A 132 21.90 -15.68 11.83
C ALA A 132 21.41 -14.30 12.28
N ASN A 133 21.80 -13.27 11.53
CA ASN A 133 21.50 -11.87 11.84
C ASN A 133 20.26 -11.34 11.10
N ASP A 134 19.53 -12.23 10.41
CA ASP A 134 18.41 -11.83 9.54
C ASP A 134 17.04 -12.10 10.16
N TYR A 135 16.99 -12.50 11.44
CA TYR A 135 15.75 -12.68 12.18
C TYR A 135 15.87 -12.11 13.60
N HIS A 136 14.88 -11.32 14.00
CA HIS A 136 14.88 -10.65 15.30
C HIS A 136 13.52 -10.75 15.98
N ARG A 137 13.51 -10.67 17.32
CA ARG A 137 12.27 -10.53 18.09
C ARG A 137 11.61 -9.20 17.80
N LEU A 138 10.29 -9.21 17.80
CA LEU A 138 9.45 -8.02 17.83
C LEU A 138 8.37 -8.18 18.89
N TYR A 139 7.91 -7.06 19.42
CA TYR A 139 6.88 -7.00 20.45
C TYR A 139 5.69 -6.23 19.90
N LEU A 140 4.56 -6.91 19.73
CA LEU A 140 3.29 -6.30 19.38
C LEU A 140 2.58 -5.95 20.69
N SER A 141 2.39 -4.66 20.99
CA SER A 141 1.55 -4.23 22.09
C SER A 141 0.09 -4.54 21.76
N THR A 142 -0.62 -5.15 22.70
CA THR A 142 -2.07 -5.37 22.68
C THR A 142 -2.74 -4.42 23.64
#